data_AF-A0A971U8J5-F1
#
_entry.id   AF-A0A971U8J5-F1
#
_cell.length_a   1.000
_cell.length_b   1.000
_cell.length_c   1.000
_cell.angle_alpha   90.00
_cell.angle_beta   90.00
_cell.angle_gamma   90.00
#
_symmetry.space_group_name_H-M   'P 1'
#
loop_
_entity.id
_entity.type
_entity.pdbx_description
1 polymer ?
#
loop_
_entity_poly.entity_id
_entity_poly.type
_entity_poly.pdbx_seq_one_letter_code
_entity_poly.pdbx_strand_id
1 'polypeptide(L)'
;MYVVFFLGLAVVFSAASLIRRRKELSALRIVETVLLYLFIFNVGCSGLFAFWGHAFFADRAAASIGWAPGSPFQFEVAVANLAFGVLGMLCIFFRDNFWLATGVGCAVFLLGAAAGHIREMLTAGNYAVNNAGPVLYLGDITIPVLILVLLAVRRRLAPARRLS
;
A
#
# COMPACT_ATOMS: atom_id res chain seq x y z
N MET A 1 -4.11 -12.27 4.35
CA MET A 1 -5.05 -11.88 5.41
C MET A 1 -4.79 -10.48 5.99
N TYR A 2 -3.52 -10.09 6.23
CA TYR A 2 -3.18 -8.78 6.79
C TYR A 2 -3.55 -7.56 5.92
N VAL A 3 -3.45 -7.67 4.58
CA VAL A 3 -3.82 -6.59 3.65
C VAL A 3 -5.28 -6.16 3.83
N VAL A 4 -6.19 -7.14 3.95
CA VAL A 4 -7.62 -6.89 4.19
C VAL A 4 -7.84 -6.24 5.55
N PHE A 5 -7.11 -6.69 6.57
CA PHE A 5 -7.18 -6.12 7.90
C PHE A 5 -6.78 -4.63 7.90
N PHE A 6 -5.64 -4.27 7.30
CA PHE A 6 -5.21 -2.88 7.22
C PHE A 6 -6.13 -2.02 6.35
N LEU A 7 -6.65 -2.56 5.25
CA LEU A 7 -7.67 -1.88 4.45
C LEU A 7 -8.94 -1.61 5.28
N GLY A 8 -9.36 -2.57 6.10
CA GLY A 8 -10.46 -2.40 7.05
C GLY A 8 -10.20 -1.26 8.04
N LEU A 9 -8.99 -1.17 8.61
CA LEU A 9 -8.60 -0.06 9.46
C LEU A 9 -8.63 1.27 8.71
N ALA A 10 -8.11 1.33 7.49
CA ALA A 10 -8.15 2.54 6.67
C ALA A 10 -9.59 3.02 6.44
N VAL A 11 -10.51 2.12 6.13
CA VAL A 11 -11.93 2.42 5.94
C VAL A 11 -12.57 2.93 7.23
N VAL A 12 -12.38 2.21 8.34
CA VAL A 12 -12.98 2.56 9.64
C VAL A 12 -12.49 3.92 10.12
N PHE A 13 -11.19 4.19 10.07
CA PHE A 13 -10.63 5.45 10.53
C PHE A 13 -10.97 6.61 9.59
N SER A 14 -11.04 6.37 8.27
CA SER A 14 -11.56 7.36 7.32
C SER A 14 -13.00 7.72 7.65
N ALA A 15 -13.88 6.73 7.80
CA ALA A 15 -15.28 6.95 8.12
C ALA A 15 -15.45 7.70 9.45
N ALA A 16 -14.76 7.26 10.52
CA ALA A 16 -14.81 7.91 11.82
C ALA A 16 -14.35 9.38 11.76
N SER A 17 -13.25 9.66 11.05
CA SER A 17 -12.72 11.01 10.88
C SER A 17 -13.70 11.92 10.11
N LEU A 18 -14.30 11.40 9.03
CA LEU A 18 -15.26 12.13 8.21
C LEU A 18 -16.58 12.39 8.96
N ILE A 19 -17.09 11.40 9.71
CA ILE A 19 -18.30 11.55 10.53
C ILE A 19 -18.09 12.63 11.60
N ARG A 20 -16.93 12.61 12.27
CA ARG A 20 -16.59 13.61 13.30
C ARG A 20 -16.48 15.03 12.74
N ARG A 21 -16.06 15.18 11.48
CA ARG A 21 -15.90 16.47 10.79
C ARG A 21 -16.98 16.73 9.74
N ARG A 22 -18.16 16.11 9.90
CA ARG A 22 -19.24 16.12 8.87
C ARG A 22 -19.70 17.50 8.43
N LYS A 23 -19.59 18.52 9.30
CA LYS A 23 -19.98 19.91 9.01
C LYS A 23 -19.01 20.63 8.06
N GLU A 24 -17.82 20.08 7.84
CA GLU A 24 -16.76 20.68 7.04
C GLU A 24 -16.37 19.78 5.86
N LEU A 25 -17.30 18.95 5.36
CA LEU A 25 -17.02 18.04 4.26
C LEU A 25 -16.91 18.81 2.94
N SER A 26 -15.84 18.49 2.20
CA SER A 26 -15.68 18.83 0.79
C SER A 26 -15.13 17.61 0.07
N ALA A 27 -15.32 17.53 -1.26
CA ALA A 27 -14.76 16.43 -2.05
C ALA A 27 -13.24 16.30 -1.83
N LEU A 28 -12.53 17.43 -1.76
CA LEU A 28 -11.09 17.44 -1.48
C LEU A 28 -10.77 16.84 -0.11
N ARG A 29 -11.49 17.25 0.95
CA ARG A 29 -11.25 16.72 2.30
C ARG A 29 -11.56 15.24 2.43
N ILE A 30 -12.58 14.75 1.73
CA ILE A 30 -12.89 13.31 1.69
C ILE A 30 -11.72 12.56 1.08
N VAL A 31 -11.27 12.99 -0.10
CA VAL A 31 -10.14 12.36 -0.81
C VAL A 31 -8.86 12.42 0.00
N GLU A 32 -8.53 13.56 0.61
CA GLU A 32 -7.34 13.69 1.46
C GLU A 32 -7.41 12.84 2.72
N THR A 33 -8.60 12.68 3.31
CA THR A 33 -8.77 11.83 4.49
C THR A 33 -8.58 10.36 4.14
N VAL A 34 -9.19 9.90 3.05
CA VAL A 34 -9.05 8.51 2.59
C VAL A 34 -7.60 8.23 2.19
N LEU A 35 -6.96 9.13 1.44
CA LEU A 35 -5.54 9.02 1.08
C LEU A 35 -4.65 8.91 2.32
N LEU A 36 -4.85 9.77 3.31
CA LEU A 36 -4.04 9.76 4.53
C LEU A 36 -4.10 8.39 5.21
N TYR A 37 -5.30 7.84 5.40
CA TYR A 37 -5.44 6.55 6.09
C TYR A 37 -4.99 5.36 5.23
N LEU A 38 -5.10 5.43 3.90
CA LEU A 38 -4.46 4.46 3.02
C LEU A 38 -2.93 4.50 3.13
N PHE A 39 -2.30 5.68 3.18
CA PHE A 39 -0.86 5.79 3.41
C PHE A 39 -0.45 5.24 4.77
N ILE A 40 -1.19 5.55 5.84
CA ILE A 40 -0.85 5.08 7.19
C ILE A 40 -0.99 3.56 7.28
N PHE A 41 -2.16 3.01 6.93
CA PHE A 41 -2.42 1.60 7.22
C PHE A 41 -1.95 0.68 6.10
N ASN A 42 -2.23 1.02 4.84
CA ASN A 42 -2.01 0.11 3.72
C ASN A 42 -0.61 0.22 3.11
N VAL A 43 0.07 1.35 3.31
CA VAL A 43 1.48 1.51 2.94
C VAL A 43 2.35 1.40 4.20
N GLY A 44 2.06 2.20 5.22
CA GLY A 44 2.83 2.30 6.45
C GLY A 44 2.83 1.03 7.29
N CYS A 45 1.76 0.78 8.03
CA CYS A 45 1.63 -0.38 8.92
C CYS A 45 1.77 -1.70 8.16
N SER A 46 1.14 -1.82 6.99
CA SER A 46 1.24 -3.00 6.13
C SER A 46 2.67 -3.27 5.67
N GLY A 47 3.41 -2.24 5.23
CA GLY A 47 4.82 -2.37 4.83
C GLY A 47 5.73 -2.73 6.01
N LEU A 48 5.53 -2.12 7.19
CA LEU A 48 6.27 -2.49 8.40
C LEU A 48 5.98 -3.93 8.85
N PHE A 49 4.73 -4.38 8.71
CA PHE A 49 4.35 -5.77 9.00
C PHE A 49 4.98 -6.75 8.00
N ALA A 50 4.98 -6.40 6.70
CA ALA A 50 5.62 -7.19 5.66
C ALA A 50 7.14 -7.26 5.87
N PHE A 51 7.80 -6.15 6.20
CA PHE A 51 9.21 -6.13 6.59
C PHE A 51 9.48 -7.12 7.72
N TRP A 52 8.69 -7.05 8.81
CA TRP A 52 8.86 -7.96 9.94
C TRP A 52 8.71 -9.44 9.51
N GLY A 53 7.71 -9.75 8.69
CA GLY A 53 7.51 -11.10 8.17
C GLY A 53 8.67 -11.59 7.30
N HIS A 54 9.12 -10.78 6.34
CA HIS A 54 10.18 -11.16 5.40
C HIS A 54 11.58 -11.15 6.04
N ALA A 55 11.85 -10.29 7.02
CA ALA A 55 13.15 -10.20 7.68
C ALA A 55 13.37 -11.31 8.72
N PHE A 56 12.34 -11.61 9.52
CA PHE A 56 12.48 -12.52 10.66
C PHE A 56 11.86 -13.90 10.43
N PHE A 57 10.97 -14.03 9.44
CA PHE A 57 10.27 -15.28 9.11
C PHE A 57 10.33 -15.58 7.61
N ALA A 58 11.45 -15.25 6.95
CA ALA A 58 11.69 -15.38 5.51
C ALA A 58 11.21 -16.71 4.92
N ASP A 59 11.59 -17.84 5.52
CA ASP A 59 11.23 -19.18 5.02
C ASP A 59 9.72 -19.43 5.08
N ARG A 60 9.05 -18.96 6.13
CA ARG A 60 7.59 -19.08 6.25
C ARG A 60 6.90 -18.16 5.25
N ALA A 61 7.43 -16.96 5.03
CA ALA A 61 6.90 -16.03 4.04
C ALA A 61 6.99 -16.64 2.62
N ALA A 62 8.16 -17.15 2.24
CA ALA A 62 8.40 -17.84 0.97
C ALA A 62 7.48 -19.05 0.79
N ALA A 63 7.42 -19.95 1.78
CA ALA A 63 6.55 -21.12 1.70
C ALA A 63 5.06 -20.74 1.55
N SER A 64 4.63 -19.64 2.18
CA SER A 64 3.23 -19.20 2.10
C SER A 64 2.80 -18.75 0.71
N ILE A 65 3.74 -18.31 -0.13
CA ILE A 65 3.52 -17.95 -1.54
C ILE A 65 3.91 -19.09 -2.49
N GLY A 66 4.21 -20.28 -1.97
CA GLY A 66 4.60 -21.43 -2.79
C GLY A 66 6.05 -21.39 -3.28
N TRP A 67 6.90 -20.56 -2.69
CA TRP A 67 8.32 -20.44 -3.05
C TRP A 67 9.21 -21.26 -2.12
N ALA A 68 10.36 -21.69 -2.63
CA ALA A 68 11.37 -22.38 -1.84
C ALA A 68 11.97 -21.46 -0.76
N PRO A 69 12.26 -21.99 0.44
CA PRO A 69 12.90 -21.24 1.52
C PRO A 69 14.39 -20.96 1.23
N GLY A 70 15.04 -20.15 2.07
CA GLY A 70 16.48 -19.91 2.05
C GLY A 70 17.00 -18.90 1.00
N SER A 71 16.10 -18.24 0.26
CA SER A 71 16.52 -17.21 -0.71
C SER A 71 16.96 -15.92 -0.01
N PRO A 72 18.17 -15.40 -0.28
CA PRO A 72 18.65 -14.14 0.31
C PRO A 72 17.81 -12.93 -0.11
N PHE A 73 17.11 -13.01 -1.25
CA PHE A 73 16.23 -11.96 -1.74
C PHE A 73 15.04 -11.68 -0.81
N GLN A 74 14.69 -12.58 0.11
CA GLN A 74 13.67 -12.31 1.13
C GLN A 74 14.06 -11.10 1.99
N PHE A 75 15.34 -10.93 2.32
CA PHE A 75 15.79 -9.77 3.09
C PHE A 75 15.73 -8.47 2.28
N GLU A 76 16.05 -8.52 0.98
CA GLU A 76 15.89 -7.36 0.10
C GLU A 76 14.42 -6.93 -0.03
N VAL A 77 13.51 -7.90 -0.19
CA VAL A 77 12.05 -7.66 -0.16
C VAL A 77 11.63 -7.09 1.19
N ALA A 78 12.20 -7.58 2.29
CA ALA A 78 11.94 -7.03 3.62
C ALA A 78 12.32 -5.54 3.69
N VAL A 79 13.55 -5.20 3.29
CA VAL A 79 14.05 -3.82 3.36
C VAL A 79 13.29 -2.89 2.40
N ALA A 80 12.86 -3.38 1.24
CA ALA A 80 11.98 -2.63 0.34
C ALA A 80 10.63 -2.30 1.03
N ASN A 81 10.01 -3.30 1.68
CA ASN A 81 8.80 -3.09 2.46
C ASN A 81 9.01 -2.14 3.64
N LEU A 82 10.17 -2.18 4.31
CA LEU A 82 10.53 -1.25 5.37
C LEU A 82 10.60 0.19 4.84
N ALA A 83 11.26 0.40 3.70
CA ALA A 83 11.40 1.71 3.09
C ALA A 83 10.02 2.33 2.79
N PHE A 84 9.12 1.59 2.14
CA PHE A 84 7.77 2.08 1.87
C PHE A 84 6.92 2.19 3.14
N GLY A 85 7.09 1.28 4.10
CA GLY A 85 6.45 1.36 5.42
C GLY A 85 6.80 2.67 6.15
N VAL A 86 8.07 3.06 6.16
CA VAL A 86 8.50 4.34 6.72
C VAL A 86 7.89 5.51 5.95
N LEU A 87 7.95 5.51 4.62
CA LEU A 87 7.35 6.58 3.80
C LEU A 87 5.83 6.73 4.03
N GLY A 88 5.10 5.62 4.14
CA GLY A 88 3.66 5.62 4.44
C GLY A 88 3.34 6.24 5.79
N MET A 89 4.13 5.96 6.83
CA MET A 89 3.98 6.58 8.14
C MET A 89 4.34 8.08 8.12
N LEU A 90 5.38 8.44 7.37
CA LEU A 90 5.81 9.84 7.21
C LEU A 90 4.77 10.72 6.50
N CYS A 91 3.83 10.15 5.74
CA CYS A 91 2.71 10.90 5.14
C CYS A 91 1.78 11.57 6.17
N ILE A 92 1.86 11.20 7.46
CA ILE A 92 1.19 11.92 8.56
C ILE A 92 1.72 13.35 8.65
N PHE A 93 3.04 13.51 8.54
CA PHE A 93 3.76 14.77 8.77
C PHE A 93 4.02 15.53 7.47
N PHE A 94 4.37 14.81 6.39
CA PHE A 94 4.72 15.40 5.10
C PHE A 94 3.62 15.18 4.08
N ARG A 95 3.20 16.26 3.39
CA ARG A 95 2.06 16.26 2.45
C ARG A 95 2.48 16.62 1.02
N ASP A 96 1.49 16.80 0.15
CA ASP A 96 1.66 17.27 -1.24
C ASP A 96 2.60 16.39 -2.09
N ASN A 97 3.74 16.92 -2.54
CA ASN A 97 4.67 16.20 -3.39
C ASN A 97 5.26 14.97 -2.69
N PHE A 98 5.32 14.98 -1.35
CA PHE A 98 5.72 13.79 -0.59
C PHE A 98 4.72 12.66 -0.79
N TRP A 99 3.42 12.94 -0.71
CA TRP A 99 2.38 11.94 -0.97
C TRP A 99 2.42 11.42 -2.40
N LEU A 100 2.69 12.30 -3.37
CA LEU A 100 2.86 11.90 -4.77
C LEU A 100 4.06 10.94 -4.92
N ALA A 101 5.22 11.30 -4.36
CA ALA A 101 6.41 10.46 -4.42
C ALA A 101 6.20 9.10 -3.74
N THR A 102 5.61 9.09 -2.53
CA THR A 102 5.26 7.85 -1.81
C THR A 102 4.30 6.99 -2.61
N GLY A 103 3.24 7.58 -3.18
CA GLY A 103 2.26 6.86 -3.98
C GLY A 103 2.84 6.27 -5.26
N VAL A 104 3.65 7.03 -5.99
CA VAL A 104 4.32 6.56 -7.22
C VAL A 104 5.32 5.45 -6.90
N GLY A 105 6.19 5.64 -5.90
CA GLY A 105 7.16 4.62 -5.51
C GLY A 105 6.50 3.32 -5.05
N CYS A 106 5.46 3.44 -4.21
CA CYS A 106 4.66 2.30 -3.76
C CYS A 106 4.01 1.57 -4.95
N ALA A 107 3.47 2.30 -5.93
CA ALA A 107 2.89 1.70 -7.12
C ALA A 107 3.93 0.98 -7.99
N VAL A 108 5.11 1.54 -8.19
CA VAL A 108 6.19 0.88 -8.94
C VAL A 108 6.56 -0.45 -8.29
N PHE A 109 6.76 -0.45 -6.97
CA PHE A 109 7.13 -1.67 -6.25
C PHE A 109 6.01 -2.71 -6.27
N LEU A 110 4.80 -2.34 -5.86
CA LEU A 110 3.68 -3.26 -5.70
C LEU A 110 3.17 -3.78 -7.05
N LEU A 111 3.03 -2.93 -8.07
CA LEU A 111 2.64 -3.42 -9.41
C LEU A 111 3.73 -4.28 -10.05
N GLY A 112 5.01 -4.01 -9.73
CA GLY A 112 6.12 -4.89 -10.08
C GLY A 112 6.00 -6.26 -9.43
N ALA A 113 5.68 -6.32 -8.13
CA ALA A 113 5.40 -7.57 -7.42
C ALA A 113 4.20 -8.32 -8.02
N ALA A 114 3.11 -7.61 -8.34
CA ALA A 114 1.94 -8.18 -9.02
C ALA A 114 2.32 -8.86 -10.34
N ALA A 115 3.18 -8.23 -11.14
CA ALA A 115 3.67 -8.82 -12.38
C ALA A 115 4.46 -10.12 -12.14
N GLY A 116 5.25 -10.18 -11.06
CA GLY A 116 5.95 -11.39 -10.62
C GLY A 116 4.97 -12.51 -10.24
N HIS A 117 3.97 -12.21 -9.41
CA HIS A 117 2.92 -13.15 -9.02
C HIS A 117 2.13 -13.69 -10.23
N ILE A 118 1.72 -12.81 -11.15
CA ILE A 118 1.01 -13.18 -12.38
C ILE A 118 1.89 -14.07 -13.27
N ARG A 119 3.16 -13.72 -13.43
CA ARG A 119 4.11 -14.56 -14.19
C ARG A 119 4.20 -15.96 -13.60
N GLU A 120 4.35 -16.09 -12.29
CA GLU A 120 4.39 -17.38 -11.57
C GLU A 120 3.11 -18.20 -11.76
N MET A 121 1.94 -17.56 -11.73
CA MET A 121 0.67 -18.23 -12.03
C MET A 121 0.66 -18.80 -13.45
N LEU A 122 1.13 -18.02 -14.44
CA LEU A 122 1.12 -18.40 -15.84
C LEU A 122 2.19 -19.44 -16.20
N THR A 123 3.40 -19.34 -15.64
CA THR A 123 4.53 -20.18 -16.04
C THR A 123 4.73 -21.40 -15.15
N ALA A 124 4.37 -21.32 -13.88
CA ALA A 124 4.58 -22.40 -12.90
C ALA A 124 3.28 -22.95 -12.31
N GLY A 125 2.11 -22.40 -12.68
CA GLY A 125 0.83 -22.81 -12.11
C GLY A 125 0.74 -22.58 -10.60
N ASN A 126 1.50 -21.61 -10.07
CA ASN A 126 1.54 -21.34 -8.64
C ASN A 126 0.29 -20.53 -8.22
N TYR A 127 -0.74 -21.23 -7.78
CA TYR A 127 -1.98 -20.63 -7.25
C TYR A 127 -2.06 -20.66 -5.72
N ALA A 128 -0.92 -20.71 -5.03
CA ALA A 128 -0.89 -20.59 -3.58
C ALA A 128 -1.66 -19.33 -3.13
N VAL A 129 -2.39 -19.41 -2.03
CA VAL A 129 -3.34 -18.35 -1.62
C VAL A 129 -2.69 -16.98 -1.43
N ASN A 130 -1.43 -16.92 -0.99
CA ASN A 130 -0.72 -15.65 -0.86
C ASN A 130 0.00 -15.23 -2.15
N ASN A 131 0.10 -16.10 -3.16
CA ASN A 131 0.59 -15.77 -4.51
C ASN A 131 -0.55 -15.25 -5.40
N ALA A 132 -1.71 -15.91 -5.38
CA ALA A 132 -2.82 -15.67 -6.29
C ALA A 132 -4.13 -15.27 -5.55
N GLY A 133 -3.99 -14.59 -4.42
CA GLY A 133 -5.14 -14.20 -3.58
C GLY A 133 -5.11 -12.73 -3.16
N PRO A 134 -5.56 -12.40 -1.93
CA PRO A 134 -5.71 -11.01 -1.50
C PRO A 134 -4.42 -10.17 -1.53
N VAL A 135 -3.24 -10.80 -1.40
CA VAL A 135 -1.95 -10.10 -1.53
C VAL A 135 -1.83 -9.53 -2.95
N LEU A 136 -1.94 -10.36 -3.97
CA LEU A 136 -1.92 -9.93 -5.37
C LEU A 136 -3.05 -8.93 -5.69
N TYR A 137 -4.31 -9.33 -5.52
CA TYR A 137 -5.41 -8.54 -6.07
C TYR A 137 -5.68 -7.26 -5.28
N LEU A 138 -5.67 -7.31 -3.95
CA LEU A 138 -5.96 -6.15 -3.12
C LEU A 138 -4.69 -5.36 -2.79
N GLY A 139 -3.62 -6.06 -2.39
CA GLY A 139 -2.34 -5.45 -2.00
C GLY A 139 -1.61 -4.88 -3.20
N ASP A 140 -1.23 -5.74 -4.13
CA ASP A 140 -0.27 -5.40 -5.17
C ASP A 140 -0.88 -4.63 -6.33
N ILE A 141 -2.19 -4.79 -6.57
CA ILE A 141 -2.92 -4.13 -7.66
C ILE A 141 -3.84 -3.02 -7.13
N THR A 142 -4.86 -3.38 -6.34
CA THR A 142 -5.95 -2.45 -6.03
C THR A 142 -5.50 -1.25 -5.22
N ILE A 143 -4.72 -1.46 -4.15
CA ILE A 143 -4.26 -0.37 -3.27
C ILE A 143 -3.39 0.66 -4.01
N PRO A 144 -2.31 0.29 -4.72
CA PRO A 144 -1.50 1.28 -5.41
C PRO A 144 -2.27 2.02 -6.51
N VAL A 145 -3.13 1.32 -7.27
CA VAL A 145 -3.99 1.95 -8.28
C VAL A 145 -4.96 2.94 -7.63
N LEU A 146 -5.61 2.54 -6.53
CA LEU A 146 -6.51 3.41 -5.78
C LEU A 146 -5.80 4.66 -5.26
N ILE A 147 -4.59 4.52 -4.70
CA ILE A 147 -3.78 5.64 -4.24
C ILE A 147 -3.46 6.59 -5.41
N LEU A 148 -3.00 6.07 -6.55
CA LEU A 148 -2.69 6.89 -7.72
C LEU A 148 -3.93 7.63 -8.26
N VAL A 149 -5.07 6.94 -8.35
CA VAL A 149 -6.34 7.55 -8.76
C VAL A 149 -6.74 8.66 -7.79
N LEU A 150 -6.71 8.41 -6.49
CA LEU A 150 -7.06 9.42 -5.48
C LEU A 150 -6.08 10.60 -5.47
N LEU A 151 -4.78 10.38 -5.71
CA LEU A 151 -3.80 11.46 -5.89
C LEU A 151 -4.12 12.32 -7.11
N ALA A 152 -4.49 11.70 -8.24
CA ALA A 152 -4.91 12.41 -9.44
C ALA A 152 -6.19 13.22 -9.21
N VAL A 153 -7.19 12.63 -8.54
CA VAL A 153 -8.44 13.31 -8.16
C VAL A 153 -8.15 14.47 -7.20
N ARG A 154 -7.32 14.26 -6.18
CA ARG A 154 -6.88 15.32 -5.24
C ARG A 154 -6.30 16.51 -6.00
N ARG A 155 -5.42 16.25 -6.98
CA ARG A 155 -4.78 17.30 -7.79
C ARG A 155 -5.78 18.11 -8.61
N ARG A 156 -6.87 17.49 -9.09
CA ARG A 156 -7.95 18.18 -9.82
C ARG A 156 -8.86 19.01 -8.90
N LEU A 157 -9.06 18.55 -7.67
CA LEU A 157 -9.90 19.22 -6.67
C LEU A 157 -9.16 20.34 -5.93
N ALA A 158 -7.83 20.28 -5.86
CA ALA A 158 -7.03 21.30 -5.22
C ALA A 158 -7.10 22.61 -6.04
N PRO A 159 -7.40 23.76 -5.41
CA PRO A 159 -7.36 25.04 -6.11
C PRO A 159 -5.94 25.29 -6.66
N ALA A 160 -5.87 25.90 -7.85
CA ALA A 160 -4.59 26.23 -8.48
C ALA A 160 -3.70 26.98 -7.47
N ARG A 161 -2.54 26.40 -7.14
CA ARG A 161 -1.55 27.10 -6.30
C ARG A 161 -1.19 28.39 -7.03
N ARG A 162 -1.57 29.55 -6.47
CA ARG A 162 -0.89 30.80 -6.81
C ARG A 162 0.54 30.62 -6.33
N LEU A 163 1.47 30.46 -7.27
CA LEU A 163 2.89 30.58 -6.97
C LEU A 163 3.08 32.03 -6.53
N SER A 164 3.27 32.25 -5.24
CA SER A 164 3.77 33.51 -4.68
C SER A 164 5.28 33.51 -4.73
#